data_AF-A0A9X4KZR4-F1
#
_entry.id   AF-A0A9X4KZR4-F1
#
_cell.length_a   1.000
_cell.length_b   1.000
_cell.length_c   1.000
_cell.angle_alpha   90.00
_cell.angle_beta   90.00
_cell.angle_gamma   90.00
#
_symmetry.space_group_name_H-M   'P 1'
#
loop_
_entity.id
_entity.type
_entity.pdbx_description
1 polymer ?
#
loop_
_entity_poly.entity_id
_entity_poly.type
_entity_poly.pdbx_seq_one_letter_code
_entity_poly.pdbx_strand_id
1 'polypeptide(L)' 'MGEFDEPYSVAVDDSGNVYVADSNNERIQKLTAATGGMERVEEERRRLGQRPGRV' A
#
# COMPACT_ATOMS: atom_id res chain seq x y z
N MET A 1 -1.50 -13.07 -14.23
CA MET A 1 -0.48 -12.21 -13.57
C MET A 1 -0.52 -12.52 -12.09
N GLY A 2 0.64 -12.70 -11.45
CA GLY A 2 0.71 -12.98 -10.01
C GLY A 2 1.57 -14.17 -9.58
N GLU A 3 2.25 -14.85 -10.50
CA GLU A 3 3.25 -15.86 -10.15
C GLU A 3 4.65 -15.24 -10.28
N PHE A 4 5.55 -15.54 -9.35
CA PHE A 4 6.96 -15.15 -9.39
C PHE A 4 7.80 -16.41 -9.51
N ASP A 5 8.85 -16.38 -10.33
CA ASP A 5 9.79 -17.48 -10.51
C ASP A 5 11.22 -16.95 -10.40
N GLU A 6 11.89 -17.31 -9.30
CA GLU A 6 13.21 -16.82 -8.91
C GLU A 6 13.33 -15.28 -8.93
N PRO A 7 12.52 -14.56 -8.12
CA PRO A 7 12.66 -13.12 -7.99
C PRO A 7 14.00 -12.79 -7.33
N TYR A 8 14.79 -11.94 -7.98
CA TYR A 8 16.15 -11.58 -7.55
C TYR A 8 16.18 -10.31 -6.72
N SER A 9 15.30 -9.34 -7.01
CA SER A 9 15.32 -8.03 -6.34
C SER A 9 13.96 -7.37 -6.32
N VAL A 10 13.76 -6.50 -5.33
CA VAL A 10 12.59 -5.63 -5.16
C VAL A 10 13.02 -4.17 -4.92
N ALA A 11 12.30 -3.22 -5.53
CA ALA A 11 12.48 -1.79 -5.32
C ALA A 11 11.14 -1.07 -5.24
N VAL A 12 11.10 0.08 -4.56
CA VAL A 12 9.90 0.89 -4.36
C VAL A 12 10.21 2.33 -4.81
N ASP A 13 9.30 2.95 -5.57
CA ASP A 13 9.41 4.37 -5.95
C ASP A 13 8.67 5.30 -4.96
N ASP A 14 8.88 6.62 -5.08
CA ASP A 14 8.24 7.62 -4.20
C ASP A 14 6.71 7.65 -4.31
N SER A 15 6.14 7.07 -5.38
CA SER A 15 4.69 6.92 -5.55
C SER A 15 4.15 5.63 -4.92
N GLY A 16 5.00 4.82 -4.29
CA GLY A 16 4.64 3.56 -3.65
C GLY A 16 4.44 2.41 -4.63
N ASN A 17 4.87 2.53 -5.90
CA ASN A 17 4.85 1.40 -6.82
C ASN A 17 5.98 0.43 -6.47
N VAL A 18 5.69 -0.87 -6.55
CA VAL A 18 6.67 -1.94 -6.31
C VAL A 18 7.13 -2.52 -7.64
N TYR A 19 8.44 -2.67 -7.79
CA TYR A 19 9.09 -3.27 -8.94
C TYR A 19 9.80 -4.54 -8.53
N VAL A 20 9.51 -5.65 -9.21
CA VAL A 20 10.12 -6.96 -8.95
C VAL A 20 10.88 -7.43 -10.19
N ALA A 21 12.18 -7.72 -10.02
CA ALA A 21 12.97 -8.41 -11.04
C ALA A 21 12.78 -9.92 -10.90
N ASP A 22 12.10 -10.52 -11.87
CA ASP A 22 11.57 -11.89 -11.86
C ASP A 22 12.36 -12.71 -12.90
N SER A 23 13.44 -13.34 -12.45
CA SER A 23 14.56 -13.72 -13.32
C SER A 23 14.24 -14.89 -14.23
N ASN A 24 13.61 -15.94 -13.72
CA ASN A 24 13.22 -17.09 -14.56
C ASN A 24 12.05 -16.77 -15.48
N ASN A 25 11.27 -15.75 -15.14
CA ASN A 25 10.24 -15.21 -16.03
C ASN A 25 10.77 -14.13 -16.99
N GLU A 26 12.08 -13.83 -16.96
CA GLU A 26 12.76 -12.86 -17.82
C GLU A 26 12.05 -11.49 -17.89
N ARG A 27 11.48 -11.02 -16.76
CA ARG A 27 10.66 -9.80 -16.75
C ARG A 27 10.87 -8.93 -15.51
N ILE A 28 10.44 -7.68 -15.64
CA ILE A 28 10.20 -6.79 -14.51
C ILE A 28 8.69 -6.62 -14.35
N GLN A 29 8.15 -6.95 -13.18
CA GLN A 29 6.74 -6.72 -12.86
C GLN A 29 6.59 -5.44 -12.04
N LYS A 30 5.65 -4.55 -12.44
CA LYS A 30 5.27 -3.35 -11.69
C LYS A 30 3.91 -3.56 -11.01
N LEU A 31 3.87 -3.47 -9.69
CA LEU A 31 2.65 -3.45 -8.91
C LEU A 31 2.37 -2.01 -8.48
N THR A 32 1.29 -1.44 -8.99
CA THR A 32 0.86 -0.11 -8.58
C THR A 32 0.11 -0.22 -7.26
N ALA A 33 0.56 0.54 -6.25
CA ALA A 33 -0.26 0.73 -5.07
C ALA A 33 -1.54 1.45 -5.51
N ALA A 34 -2.67 0.74 -5.47
CA ALA A 34 -3.94 1.45 -5.46
C ALA A 34 -3.97 2.21 -4.13
N THR A 35 -4.01 3.54 -4.19
CA THR A 35 -4.37 4.37 -3.04
C THR A 35 -5.84 4.11 -2.69
N GLY A 36 -6.14 2.92 -2.18
CA GLY A 36 -7.34 2.66 -1.41
C GLY A 36 -7.16 3.44 -0.12
N GLY A 37 -7.85 4.59 -0.05
CA GLY A 37 -7.61 5.64 0.92
C GLY A 37 -7.28 5.09 2.31
N MET A 38 -6.10 5.46 2.82
CA MET A 38 -5.92 5.52 4.26
C MET A 38 -6.83 6.64 4.78
N GLU A 39 -8.12 6.33 4.94
CA GLU A 39 -8.99 7.12 5.79
C GLU A 39 -8.49 6.88 7.21
N ARG A 40 -7.65 7.80 7.71
CA ARG A 40 -7.27 7.79 9.11
C ARG A 40 -8.57 7.75 9.92
N VAL A 41 -8.64 6.80 10.84
CA VAL A 41 -9.72 6.58 11.83
C VAL A 41 -9.96 7.83 12.74
N GLU A 42 -9.27 8.93 12.48
CA GLU A 42 -9.44 10.23 13.16
C GLU A 42 -10.70 10.99 12.72
N GLU A 43 -11.25 10.72 11.53
CA GLU A 43 -12.44 11.45 11.04
C GLU A 43 -13.77 10.97 11.65
N GLU A 44 -13.85 9.72 12.14
CA GLU A 44 -15.01 9.21 12.89
C GLU A 44 -15.17 9.89 14.26
N ARG A 45 -14.06 10.18 14.95
CA ARG A 45 -14.08 10.86 16.26
C ARG A 45 -14.61 12.28 16.16
N ARG A 46 -14.42 12.93 15.00
CA ARG A 46 -14.94 14.27 14.74
C ARG A 46 -16.45 14.28 14.46
N ARG A 47 -16.97 13.19 13.87
CA ARG A 47 -18.41 13.03 13.58
C ARG A 47 -19.24 12.61 14.78
N LEU A 48 -18.69 11.80 15.69
CA LEU A 48 -19.44 11.23 16.82
C LEU A 48 -19.54 12.15 18.05
N GLY A 49 -19.03 13.38 18.00
CA GLY A 49 -19.30 14.39 19.03
C GLY A 49 -18.97 13.94 20.47
N GLN A 50 -18.05 13.00 20.66
CA GLN A 50 -17.68 12.50 21.98
C GLN A 50 -16.89 13.58 22.73
N ARG A 51 -17.61 14.44 23.45
CA ARG A 51 -17.06 15.28 24.49
C ARG A 51 -16.84 14.41 25.73
N PRO A 52 -15.60 14.21 26.21
CA PRO A 52 -15.40 13.61 27.51
C PRO A 52 -15.84 14.58 28.62
N GLY A 53 -16.71 14.09 29.50
CA GLY A 53 -16.91 14.51 30.89
C GLY A 53 -17.20 15.98 31.17
N ARG A 54 -18.48 16.31 31.43
CA ARG A 54 -18.81 17.47 32.27
C ARG A 54 -18.69 17.01 33.73
N VAL A 55 -17.70 17.55 34.45
CA VAL A 55 -17.64 17.56 35.92
C VAL A 55 -18.54 18.64 36.50
#